data_AF-A0A1V4MJ86-F1
#
_entry.id   AF-A0A1V4MJ86-F1
#
_cell.length_a   1.000
_cell.length_b   1.000
_cell.length_c   1.000
_cell.angle_alpha   90.00
_cell.angle_beta   90.00
_cell.angle_gamma   90.00
#
_symmetry.space_group_name_H-M   'P 1'
#
loop_
_entity.id
_entity.type
_entity.pdbx_description
1 polymer ?
#
loop_
_entity_poly.entity_id
_entity_poly.type
_entity_poly.pdbx_seq_one_letter_code
_entity_poly.pdbx_strand_id
1 'polypeptide(L)'
;MLRIRREKITYRFSPDLKPVAEVSPGEIIEVETHDCFTGQLKSEEDLISEVDFSRVNPATGPVAVKGARPGDLLVVDIENIALGDRGFMVTIPGEGAFGSRFSSPKTKVIPVDKTKFQFNPSLSFPIRPMIGVIGVATEKEAVPCGEIGDHGGNMDATVITEGSRLYFLVRKEGGLLALGDVHAGMGDGEVVICGVETPALVRLKLGLVKAPDYKPLRPVVELKDRFITIGHGPSLDEAAQQALDDMIDLVVNKTGMEIAEAAMLLSAVGDLKVCQIVDPQKTARVEMPKIVLGDSNASLWKAKF
;
A
#
# COMPACT_ATOMS: atom_id res chain seq x y z
N MET A 1 15.79 9.28 -16.16
CA MET A 1 14.91 8.59 -15.22
C MET A 1 15.68 8.40 -13.94
N LEU A 2 15.21 8.99 -12.84
CA LEU A 2 15.88 8.92 -11.55
C LEU A 2 15.63 7.55 -10.91
N ARG A 3 16.67 6.95 -10.31
CA ARG A 3 16.54 5.70 -9.56
C ARG A 3 16.93 5.90 -8.10
N ILE A 4 16.02 5.59 -7.19
CA ILE A 4 16.23 5.57 -5.74
C ILE A 4 16.67 4.15 -5.35
N ARG A 5 17.83 4.04 -4.73
CA ARG A 5 18.42 2.75 -4.37
C ARG A 5 17.90 2.26 -3.02
N ARG A 6 17.84 0.94 -2.85
CA ARG A 6 17.30 0.26 -1.66
C ARG A 6 18.04 0.55 -0.35
N GLU A 7 19.23 1.15 -0.39
CA GLU A 7 19.96 1.58 0.81
C GLU A 7 19.42 2.91 1.37
N LYS A 8 18.56 3.61 0.62
CA LYS A 8 17.92 4.86 1.04
C LYS A 8 16.58 4.54 1.68
N ILE A 9 16.61 4.02 2.90
CA ILE A 9 15.42 3.51 3.61
C ILE A 9 15.08 4.31 4.87
N THR A 10 13.80 4.26 5.23
CA THR A 10 13.27 4.59 6.55
C THR A 10 12.48 3.40 7.09
N TYR A 11 12.38 3.31 8.41
CA TYR A 11 11.52 2.34 9.12
C TYR A 11 10.34 3.02 9.82
N ARG A 12 10.15 4.32 9.57
CA ARG A 12 9.05 5.13 10.09
C ARG A 12 8.66 6.22 9.11
N PHE A 13 7.38 6.52 9.05
CA PHE A 13 6.87 7.76 8.48
C PHE A 13 6.80 8.81 9.58
N SER A 14 7.42 9.97 9.37
CA SER A 14 7.55 10.98 10.41
C SER A 14 7.55 12.41 9.82
N PRO A 15 7.23 13.44 10.63
CA PRO A 15 7.21 14.81 10.16
C PRO A 15 8.58 15.40 9.82
N ASP A 16 9.67 14.78 10.30
CA ASP A 16 11.05 15.22 10.20
C ASP A 16 11.87 14.45 9.14
N LEU A 17 11.20 13.61 8.35
CA LEU A 17 11.77 12.91 7.20
C LEU A 17 12.52 13.89 6.27
N LYS A 18 13.75 13.53 5.90
CA LYS A 18 14.56 14.30 4.94
C LYS A 18 14.52 13.62 3.58
N PRO A 19 14.21 14.33 2.48
CA PRO A 19 14.15 13.73 1.17
C PRO A 19 15.52 13.24 0.72
N VAL A 20 15.57 12.04 0.15
CA VAL A 20 16.78 11.51 -0.50
C VAL A 20 16.89 11.94 -1.96
N ALA A 21 15.77 12.43 -2.51
CA ALA A 21 15.67 13.05 -3.82
C ALA A 21 14.44 13.97 -3.89
N GLU A 22 14.47 14.90 -4.84
CA GLU A 22 13.32 15.74 -5.22
C GLU A 22 13.08 15.60 -6.72
N VAL A 23 11.81 15.51 -7.12
CA VAL A 23 11.38 15.45 -8.52
C VAL A 23 10.29 16.47 -8.82
N SER A 24 10.17 16.87 -10.08
CA SER A 24 9.03 17.65 -10.55
C SER A 24 7.80 16.76 -10.72
N PRO A 25 6.58 17.31 -10.59
CA PRO A 25 5.38 16.63 -11.10
C PRO A 25 5.59 16.15 -12.55
N GLY A 26 5.06 14.98 -12.86
CA GLY A 26 5.15 14.32 -14.17
C GLY A 26 6.36 13.43 -14.35
N GLU A 27 7.37 13.54 -13.48
CA GLU A 27 8.58 12.73 -13.60
C GLU A 27 8.32 11.26 -13.23
N ILE A 28 9.00 10.39 -13.97
CA ILE A 28 9.03 8.95 -13.73
C ILE A 28 10.31 8.62 -12.97
N ILE A 29 10.13 7.85 -11.89
CA ILE A 29 11.22 7.32 -11.06
C ILE A 29 11.15 5.81 -10.99
N GLU A 30 12.28 5.21 -10.64
CA GLU A 30 12.35 3.82 -10.20
C GLU A 30 12.82 3.76 -8.75
N VAL A 31 12.21 2.89 -7.96
CA VAL A 31 12.52 2.69 -6.54
C VAL A 31 12.87 1.22 -6.34
N GLU A 32 14.11 0.96 -5.93
CA GLU A 32 14.52 -0.38 -5.52
C GLU A 32 14.09 -0.64 -4.09
N THR A 33 13.49 -1.80 -3.80
CA THR A 33 13.07 -2.19 -2.45
C THR A 33 13.84 -3.41 -1.96
N HIS A 34 14.02 -3.50 -0.65
CA HIS A 34 14.26 -4.78 0.01
C HIS A 34 12.93 -5.56 0.15
N ASP A 35 13.02 -6.86 0.48
CA ASP A 35 11.91 -7.55 1.15
C ASP A 35 11.66 -6.94 2.54
N CYS A 36 10.53 -7.30 3.15
CA CYS A 36 10.12 -6.78 4.46
C CYS A 36 11.12 -7.10 5.58
N PHE A 37 11.98 -8.11 5.41
CA PHE A 37 13.01 -8.50 6.38
C PHE A 37 14.34 -7.79 6.16
N THR A 38 14.44 -6.85 5.22
CA THR A 38 15.70 -6.17 4.83
C THR A 38 16.79 -7.16 4.39
N GLY A 39 16.40 -8.26 3.75
CA GLY A 39 17.32 -9.31 3.27
C GLY A 39 18.03 -10.08 4.40
N GLN A 40 17.48 -10.09 5.61
CA GLN A 40 18.01 -10.83 6.75
C GLN A 40 17.82 -12.34 6.57
N LEU A 41 16.69 -12.77 5.99
CA LEU A 41 16.45 -14.17 5.61
C LEU A 41 17.12 -14.48 4.27
N LYS A 42 17.87 -15.58 4.21
CA LYS A 42 18.61 -16.01 3.01
C LYS A 42 18.30 -17.45 2.62
N SER A 43 17.96 -18.31 3.57
CA SER A 43 17.57 -19.71 3.33
C SER A 43 16.44 -20.17 4.26
N GLU A 44 16.02 -21.43 4.16
CA GLU A 44 14.95 -21.99 5.02
C GLU A 44 15.43 -22.28 6.46
N GLU A 45 16.75 -22.27 6.69
CA GLU A 45 17.37 -22.42 8.01
C GLU A 45 17.35 -21.12 8.83
N ASP A 46 17.31 -19.95 8.18
CA ASP A 46 17.21 -18.66 8.87
C ASP A 46 15.79 -18.50 9.42
N LEU A 47 15.65 -18.29 10.73
CA LEU A 47 14.34 -18.20 11.38
C LEU A 47 13.97 -16.76 11.69
N ILE A 48 12.68 -16.46 11.61
CA ILE A 48 12.11 -15.15 11.98
C ILE A 48 12.44 -14.73 13.42
N SER A 49 12.67 -15.69 14.32
CA SER A 49 13.10 -15.44 15.71
C SER A 49 14.51 -14.86 15.83
N GLU A 50 15.32 -14.94 14.77
CA GLU A 50 16.70 -14.47 14.72
C GLU A 50 16.83 -13.13 13.98
N VAL A 51 15.72 -12.62 13.42
CA VAL A 51 15.66 -11.35 12.69
C VAL A 51 15.70 -10.17 13.66
N ASP A 52 16.46 -9.13 13.31
CA ASP A 52 16.41 -7.85 14.00
C ASP A 52 15.14 -7.09 13.60
N PHE A 53 14.12 -7.14 14.47
CA PHE A 53 12.85 -6.45 14.31
C PHE A 53 12.95 -4.92 14.32
N SER A 54 14.09 -4.33 14.72
CA SER A 54 14.29 -2.88 14.52
C SER A 54 14.53 -2.51 13.04
N ARG A 55 14.71 -3.54 12.20
CA ARG A 55 15.05 -3.45 10.77
C ARG A 55 14.06 -4.20 9.88
N VAL A 56 12.81 -4.35 10.29
CA VAL A 56 11.73 -4.88 9.43
C VAL A 56 10.89 -3.76 8.83
N ASN A 57 10.21 -4.05 7.72
CA ASN A 57 9.41 -3.12 6.93
C ASN A 57 10.20 -1.87 6.46
N PRO A 58 11.34 -2.04 5.77
CA PRO A 58 12.06 -0.91 5.20
C PRO A 58 11.28 -0.27 4.04
N ALA A 59 10.96 1.02 4.15
CA ALA A 59 10.43 1.80 3.04
C ALA A 59 11.55 2.62 2.38
N THR A 60 11.76 2.42 1.08
CA THR A 60 12.75 3.17 0.30
C THR A 60 12.21 4.56 -0.05
N GLY A 61 13.02 5.58 0.21
CA GLY A 61 12.67 6.99 0.10
C GLY A 61 13.28 7.81 1.25
N PRO A 62 12.65 8.93 1.64
CA PRO A 62 11.48 9.55 1.01
C PRO A 62 11.84 10.39 -0.21
N VAL A 63 10.97 10.41 -1.21
CA VAL A 63 11.06 11.26 -2.40
C VAL A 63 10.14 12.46 -2.23
N ALA A 64 10.70 13.66 -2.37
CA ALA A 64 9.91 14.89 -2.40
C ALA A 64 9.40 15.19 -3.82
N VAL A 65 8.17 15.71 -3.92
CA VAL A 65 7.64 16.29 -5.16
C VAL A 65 7.62 17.81 -5.05
N LYS A 66 8.35 18.45 -5.95
CA LYS A 66 8.52 19.90 -5.98
C LYS A 66 7.18 20.62 -6.03
N GLY A 67 6.98 21.55 -5.08
CA GLY A 67 5.77 22.37 -5.00
C GLY A 67 4.56 21.69 -4.36
N ALA A 68 4.68 20.45 -3.87
CA ALA A 68 3.69 19.82 -3.01
C ALA A 68 3.68 20.53 -1.64
N ARG A 69 2.50 20.95 -1.19
CA ARG A 69 2.30 21.66 0.08
C ARG A 69 1.20 20.99 0.89
N PRO A 70 1.20 21.16 2.23
CA PRO A 70 0.12 20.66 3.07
C PRO A 70 -1.28 21.04 2.53
N GLY A 71 -2.16 20.06 2.39
CA GLY A 71 -3.50 20.22 1.82
C GLY A 71 -3.64 19.99 0.31
N ASP A 72 -2.53 19.77 -0.41
CA ASP A 72 -2.55 19.19 -1.76
C ASP A 72 -2.77 17.66 -1.69
N LEU A 73 -3.02 17.03 -2.84
CA LEU A 73 -2.90 15.57 -2.98
C LEU A 73 -1.65 15.24 -3.80
N LEU A 74 -0.83 14.34 -3.27
CA LEU A 74 0.21 13.65 -4.01
C LEU A 74 -0.45 12.54 -4.83
N VAL A 75 -0.14 12.50 -6.13
CA VAL A 75 -0.61 11.47 -7.05
C VAL A 75 0.54 10.53 -7.37
N VAL A 76 0.30 9.22 -7.25
CA VAL A 76 1.30 8.18 -7.52
C VAL A 76 0.70 7.17 -8.50
N ASP A 77 1.16 7.16 -9.74
CA ASP A 77 0.79 6.13 -10.71
C ASP A 77 1.83 5.01 -10.66
N ILE A 78 1.39 3.78 -10.38
CA ILE A 78 2.27 2.61 -10.41
C ILE A 78 2.32 2.06 -11.84
N GLU A 79 3.43 2.32 -12.54
CA GLU A 79 3.61 1.92 -13.94
C GLU A 79 4.09 0.47 -14.09
N ASN A 80 4.93 -0.02 -13.17
CA ASN A 80 5.42 -1.40 -13.20
C ASN A 80 5.99 -1.83 -11.85
N ILE A 81 5.87 -3.11 -11.53
CA ILE A 81 6.51 -3.75 -10.37
C ILE A 81 7.32 -4.96 -10.86
N ALA A 82 8.64 -4.82 -10.92
CA ALA A 82 9.54 -5.89 -11.32
C ALA A 82 10.11 -6.61 -10.08
N LEU A 83 9.76 -7.88 -9.91
CA LEU A 83 10.13 -8.68 -8.74
C LEU A 83 11.55 -9.24 -8.83
N GLY A 84 12.11 -9.61 -7.68
CA GLY A 84 13.29 -10.47 -7.56
C GLY A 84 13.04 -11.91 -8.02
N ASP A 85 14.07 -12.74 -7.92
CA ASP A 85 14.07 -14.15 -8.34
C ASP A 85 13.60 -15.12 -7.25
N ARG A 86 13.36 -14.61 -6.04
CA ARG A 86 12.85 -15.37 -4.91
C ARG A 86 12.11 -14.47 -3.94
N GLY A 87 11.21 -15.06 -3.18
CA GLY A 87 10.62 -14.47 -1.99
C GLY A 87 10.65 -15.40 -0.79
N PHE A 88 10.19 -14.89 0.34
CA PHE A 88 10.16 -15.59 1.62
C PHE A 88 8.74 -15.59 2.19
N MET A 89 8.40 -16.66 2.89
CA MET A 89 7.23 -16.70 3.76
C MET A 89 7.65 -17.23 5.12
N VAL A 90 7.02 -16.72 6.18
CA VAL A 90 7.30 -17.17 7.55
C VAL A 90 6.03 -17.55 8.29
N THR A 91 6.16 -18.46 9.26
CA THR A 91 5.16 -18.66 10.31
C THR A 91 5.78 -18.28 11.64
N ILE A 92 5.03 -17.55 12.47
CA ILE A 92 5.47 -17.15 13.80
C ILE A 92 4.47 -17.72 14.82
N PRO A 93 4.91 -18.53 15.80
CA PRO A 93 4.03 -19.00 16.87
C PRO A 93 3.38 -17.82 17.60
N GLY A 94 2.06 -17.89 17.78
CA GLY A 94 1.28 -16.82 18.40
C GLY A 94 0.78 -15.71 17.46
N GLU A 95 1.33 -15.58 16.25
CA GLU A 95 0.96 -14.52 15.30
C GLU A 95 0.16 -15.02 14.09
N GLY A 96 -0.55 -14.10 13.44
CA GLY A 96 -1.43 -14.41 12.32
C GLY A 96 -2.66 -15.24 12.72
N ALA A 97 -3.52 -15.56 11.76
CA ALA A 97 -4.78 -16.27 12.00
C ALA A 97 -4.59 -17.71 12.51
N PHE A 98 -3.39 -18.27 12.33
CA PHE A 98 -3.07 -19.65 12.69
C PHE A 98 -1.98 -19.75 13.77
N GLY A 99 -1.59 -18.63 14.39
CA GLY A 99 -0.48 -18.57 15.35
C GLY A 99 -0.56 -19.58 16.48
N SER A 100 -1.76 -19.83 17.01
CA SER A 100 -2.02 -20.82 18.07
C SER A 100 -1.82 -22.29 17.64
N ARG A 101 -1.72 -22.54 16.33
CA ARG A 101 -1.53 -23.88 15.75
C ARG A 101 -0.06 -24.18 15.43
N PHE A 102 0.83 -23.20 15.57
CA PHE A 102 2.25 -23.35 15.30
C PHE A 102 3.02 -23.57 16.61
N SER A 103 3.83 -24.63 16.66
CA SER A 103 4.69 -24.93 17.81
C SER A 103 6.12 -24.38 17.66
N SER A 104 6.51 -23.99 16.44
CA SER A 104 7.83 -23.46 16.12
C SER A 104 7.76 -22.53 14.91
N PRO A 105 8.67 -21.55 14.80
CA PRO A 105 8.76 -20.72 13.60
C PRO A 105 9.24 -21.55 12.40
N LYS A 106 8.88 -21.10 11.21
CA LYS A 106 9.33 -21.71 9.96
C LYS A 106 9.55 -20.64 8.91
N THR A 107 10.59 -20.81 8.12
CA THR A 107 10.86 -20.02 6.93
C THR A 107 10.69 -20.91 5.70
N LYS A 108 10.15 -20.34 4.63
CA LYS A 108 10.02 -20.99 3.33
C LYS A 108 10.57 -20.07 2.26
N VAL A 109 11.49 -20.59 1.44
CA VAL A 109 11.97 -19.88 0.25
C VAL A 109 11.06 -20.24 -0.93
N ILE A 110 10.60 -19.22 -1.65
CA ILE A 110 9.69 -19.35 -2.77
C ILE A 110 10.42 -18.85 -4.02
N PRO A 111 10.77 -19.71 -4.99
CA PRO A 111 11.27 -19.26 -6.29
C PRO A 111 10.24 -18.39 -7.01
N VAL A 112 10.69 -17.28 -7.59
CA VAL A 112 9.86 -16.31 -8.32
C VAL A 112 10.47 -16.07 -9.71
N ASP A 113 9.63 -16.07 -10.74
CA ASP A 113 10.00 -15.60 -12.07
C ASP A 113 9.06 -14.47 -12.53
N LYS A 114 9.21 -14.03 -13.78
CA LYS A 114 8.41 -12.92 -14.35
C LYS A 114 6.91 -13.21 -14.49
N THR A 115 6.48 -14.44 -14.27
CA THR A 115 5.11 -14.90 -14.55
C THR A 115 4.48 -15.64 -13.38
N LYS A 116 5.27 -16.32 -12.54
CA LYS A 116 4.77 -17.17 -11.46
C LYS A 116 5.71 -17.23 -10.26
N PHE A 117 5.16 -17.62 -9.13
CA PHE A 117 5.93 -18.12 -8.00
C PHE A 117 5.66 -19.62 -7.79
N GLN A 118 6.67 -20.36 -7.34
CA GLN A 118 6.58 -21.79 -7.14
C GLN A 118 6.52 -22.13 -5.65
N PHE A 119 5.32 -22.47 -5.16
CA PHE A 119 5.15 -22.83 -3.76
C PHE A 119 5.83 -24.17 -3.42
N ASN A 120 5.73 -25.17 -4.31
CA ASN A 120 6.44 -26.45 -4.20
C ASN A 120 6.62 -27.11 -5.59
N PRO A 121 7.27 -28.28 -5.73
CA PRO A 121 7.49 -28.92 -7.02
C PRO A 121 6.24 -29.14 -7.87
N SER A 122 5.07 -29.28 -7.24
CA SER A 122 3.79 -29.55 -7.90
C SER A 122 2.86 -28.34 -7.97
N LEU A 123 3.12 -27.27 -7.21
CA LEU A 123 2.25 -26.11 -7.08
C LEU A 123 2.98 -24.83 -7.49
N SER A 124 2.47 -24.17 -8.54
CA SER A 124 2.90 -22.86 -9.00
C SER A 124 1.68 -21.99 -9.27
N PHE A 125 1.80 -20.70 -9.04
CA PHE A 125 0.70 -19.74 -9.19
C PHE A 125 1.19 -18.49 -9.93
N PRO A 126 0.35 -17.85 -10.76
CA PRO A 126 0.70 -16.58 -11.38
C PRO A 126 1.11 -15.54 -10.33
N ILE A 127 2.13 -14.74 -10.61
CA ILE A 127 2.47 -13.60 -9.75
C ILE A 127 1.32 -12.59 -9.75
N ARG A 128 1.13 -11.93 -8.62
CA ARG A 128 0.25 -10.77 -8.45
C ARG A 128 1.03 -9.69 -7.69
N PRO A 129 1.98 -9.01 -8.35
CA PRO A 129 2.84 -8.03 -7.71
C PRO A 129 2.02 -6.94 -7.04
N MET A 130 2.32 -6.61 -5.80
CA MET A 130 1.69 -5.50 -5.08
C MET A 130 2.65 -4.87 -4.07
N ILE A 131 2.33 -3.65 -3.64
CA ILE A 131 3.11 -2.91 -2.64
C ILE A 131 2.33 -2.91 -1.32
N GLY A 132 2.87 -3.52 -0.28
CA GLY A 132 2.29 -3.57 1.06
C GLY A 132 2.44 -2.25 1.80
N VAL A 133 3.68 -1.75 1.86
CA VAL A 133 4.01 -0.45 2.47
C VAL A 133 4.16 0.64 1.43
N ILE A 134 3.26 1.62 1.44
CA ILE A 134 3.42 2.88 0.69
C ILE A 134 2.76 4.04 1.42
N GLY A 135 3.46 5.15 1.56
CA GLY A 135 2.93 6.28 2.32
C GLY A 135 3.71 7.58 2.16
N VAL A 136 3.17 8.63 2.77
CA VAL A 136 3.75 9.98 2.82
C VAL A 136 4.12 10.35 4.25
N ALA A 137 4.87 11.43 4.44
CA ALA A 137 5.18 11.91 5.78
C ALA A 137 3.91 12.23 6.59
N THR A 138 3.95 11.88 7.87
CA THR A 138 2.92 12.20 8.85
C THR A 138 2.97 13.68 9.26
N GLU A 139 1.90 14.17 9.89
CA GLU A 139 1.85 15.57 10.33
C GLU A 139 2.61 15.82 11.64
N LYS A 140 2.46 14.91 12.62
CA LYS A 140 2.86 15.16 14.02
C LYS A 140 3.73 14.05 14.61
N GLU A 141 3.33 12.79 14.45
CA GLU A 141 3.95 11.66 15.15
C GLU A 141 4.67 10.74 14.19
N ALA A 142 5.72 10.08 14.67
CA ALA A 142 6.39 9.06 13.89
C ALA A 142 5.63 7.73 14.00
N VAL A 143 5.26 7.13 12.87
CA VAL A 143 4.55 5.85 12.80
C VAL A 143 5.48 4.82 12.16
N PRO A 144 5.68 3.63 12.76
CA PRO A 144 6.47 2.56 12.16
C PRO A 144 5.97 2.21 10.74
N CYS A 145 6.86 1.86 9.83
CA CYS A 145 6.47 1.49 8.47
C CYS A 145 5.56 0.25 8.40
N GLY A 146 5.65 -0.64 9.39
CA GLY A 146 4.76 -1.80 9.55
C GLY A 146 3.40 -1.49 10.16
N GLU A 147 3.03 -0.22 10.29
CA GLU A 147 1.71 0.19 10.75
C GLU A 147 1.02 1.06 9.70
N ILE A 148 -0.29 0.88 9.57
CA ILE A 148 -1.16 1.75 8.79
C ILE A 148 -1.54 3.02 9.57
N GLY A 149 -1.76 4.11 8.84
CA GLY A 149 -2.50 5.27 9.34
C GLY A 149 -3.03 6.12 8.18
N ASP A 150 -3.51 7.33 8.49
CA ASP A 150 -4.07 8.23 7.45
C ASP A 150 -3.05 8.65 6.37
N HIS A 151 -1.77 8.39 6.59
CA HIS A 151 -0.68 8.68 5.67
C HIS A 151 -0.37 7.54 4.69
N GLY A 152 -1.10 6.41 4.77
CA GLY A 152 -0.73 5.14 4.16
C GLY A 152 0.02 4.27 5.17
N GLY A 153 1.20 3.79 4.79
CA GLY A 153 1.96 2.84 5.61
C GLY A 153 1.65 1.41 5.19
N ASN A 154 1.59 0.48 6.14
CA ASN A 154 1.36 -0.93 5.87
C ASN A 154 -0.10 -1.26 5.57
N MET A 155 -0.51 -1.08 4.31
CA MET A 155 -1.91 -1.25 3.92
C MET A 155 -2.26 -2.68 3.52
N ASP A 156 -1.29 -3.42 3.00
CA ASP A 156 -1.44 -4.79 2.48
C ASP A 156 -2.74 -4.98 1.70
N ALA A 157 -2.97 -4.03 0.81
CA ALA A 157 -4.16 -3.99 -0.02
C ALA A 157 -3.79 -4.51 -1.42
N THR A 158 -4.36 -5.65 -1.79
CA THR A 158 -4.10 -6.35 -3.08
C THR A 158 -4.40 -5.50 -4.33
N VAL A 159 -5.06 -4.36 -4.17
CA VAL A 159 -5.37 -3.38 -5.23
C VAL A 159 -4.23 -2.38 -5.51
N ILE A 160 -3.20 -2.33 -4.67
CA ILE A 160 -2.02 -1.45 -4.83
C ILE A 160 -1.01 -2.17 -5.72
N THR A 161 -1.31 -2.19 -7.02
CA THR A 161 -0.59 -2.96 -8.04
C THR A 161 -0.32 -2.12 -9.29
N GLU A 162 0.32 -2.70 -10.29
CA GLU A 162 0.54 -2.07 -11.60
C GLU A 162 -0.79 -1.58 -12.22
N GLY A 163 -0.77 -0.34 -12.70
CA GLY A 163 -1.95 0.35 -13.25
C GLY A 163 -2.83 1.03 -12.19
N SER A 164 -2.51 0.91 -10.89
CA SER A 164 -3.20 1.68 -9.86
C SER A 164 -2.63 3.10 -9.75
N ARG A 165 -3.53 4.04 -9.43
CA ARG A 165 -3.21 5.42 -9.05
C ARG A 165 -3.57 5.62 -7.59
N LEU A 166 -2.66 6.17 -6.80
CA LEU A 166 -2.92 6.52 -5.40
C LEU A 166 -2.97 8.02 -5.21
N TYR A 167 -3.85 8.46 -4.32
CA TYR A 167 -3.98 9.85 -3.87
C TYR A 167 -3.69 9.93 -2.38
N PHE A 168 -2.64 10.64 -2.00
CA PHE A 168 -2.28 10.87 -0.60
C PHE A 168 -2.46 12.34 -0.23
N LEU A 169 -3.10 12.61 0.91
CA LEU A 169 -3.09 13.96 1.48
C LEU A 169 -1.67 14.36 1.88
N VAL A 170 -1.17 15.42 1.25
CA VAL A 170 0.13 16.01 1.59
C VAL A 170 -0.01 16.70 2.95
N ARG A 171 0.85 16.29 3.90
CA ARG A 171 0.89 16.83 5.27
C ARG A 171 2.17 17.61 5.56
N LYS A 172 3.22 17.35 4.79
CA LYS A 172 4.51 18.04 4.82
C LYS A 172 4.91 18.47 3.42
N GLU A 173 5.71 19.52 3.35
CA GLU A 173 6.26 19.99 2.08
C GLU A 173 6.96 18.84 1.34
N GLY A 174 6.73 18.74 0.03
CA GLY A 174 7.24 17.66 -0.79
C GLY A 174 6.47 16.34 -0.70
N GLY A 175 5.53 16.17 0.24
CA GLY A 175 4.81 14.91 0.46
C GLY A 175 5.65 13.83 1.15
N LEU A 176 6.90 13.65 0.70
CA LEU A 176 7.89 12.72 1.25
C LEU A 176 7.43 11.26 1.13
N LEU A 177 7.25 10.81 -0.11
CA LEU A 177 6.79 9.47 -0.46
C LEU A 177 7.87 8.41 -0.18
N ALA A 178 7.52 7.35 0.53
CA ALA A 178 8.35 6.16 0.65
C ALA A 178 7.51 4.90 0.44
N LEU A 179 8.15 3.82 -0.03
CA LEU A 179 7.49 2.54 -0.25
C LEU A 179 8.44 1.35 -0.08
N GLY A 180 7.92 0.20 0.29
CA GLY A 180 8.66 -1.03 0.51
C GLY A 180 7.74 -2.23 0.47
N ASP A 181 8.20 -3.35 1.04
CA ASP A 181 7.35 -4.49 1.34
C ASP A 181 6.53 -4.98 0.14
N VAL A 182 7.23 -5.44 -0.89
CA VAL A 182 6.59 -5.88 -2.14
C VAL A 182 6.35 -7.38 -2.08
N HIS A 183 5.14 -7.80 -2.46
CA HIS A 183 4.78 -9.22 -2.50
C HIS A 183 4.71 -9.75 -3.94
N ALA A 184 5.24 -10.95 -4.16
CA ALA A 184 5.05 -11.67 -5.42
C ALA A 184 3.63 -12.25 -5.55
N GLY A 185 2.99 -12.49 -4.42
CA GLY A 185 1.62 -12.95 -4.31
C GLY A 185 1.15 -12.86 -2.87
N MET A 186 -0.06 -12.34 -2.69
CA MET A 186 -0.75 -12.22 -1.41
C MET A 186 -2.25 -12.40 -1.65
N GLY A 187 -2.95 -12.98 -0.68
CA GLY A 187 -4.40 -13.06 -0.67
C GLY A 187 -4.99 -12.05 0.30
N ASP A 188 -6.23 -11.61 0.06
CA ASP A 188 -6.97 -10.79 1.02
C ASP A 188 -7.01 -11.52 2.38
N GLY A 189 -6.62 -10.77 3.42
CA GLY A 189 -6.48 -11.23 4.81
C GLY A 189 -5.04 -11.46 5.23
N GLU A 190 -4.11 -11.74 4.33
CA GLU A 190 -2.69 -11.98 4.66
C GLU A 190 -2.51 -12.97 5.83
N VAL A 191 -3.34 -14.02 5.84
CA VAL A 191 -3.76 -14.71 7.06
C VAL A 191 -2.65 -15.36 7.91
N VAL A 192 -1.45 -15.54 7.36
CA VAL A 192 -0.35 -16.20 8.07
C VAL A 192 0.58 -15.24 8.81
N ILE A 193 0.57 -13.94 8.46
CA ILE A 193 1.45 -12.81 8.89
C ILE A 193 2.24 -12.16 7.74
N CYS A 194 2.28 -12.79 6.55
CA CYS A 194 3.08 -12.30 5.43
C CYS A 194 2.49 -12.72 4.08
N GLY A 195 2.83 -11.97 3.03
CA GLY A 195 2.73 -12.39 1.64
C GLY A 195 3.92 -13.27 1.22
N VAL A 196 4.13 -13.40 -0.09
CA VAL A 196 5.42 -13.87 -0.65
C VAL A 196 6.38 -12.69 -0.74
N GLU A 197 7.13 -12.46 0.33
CA GLU A 197 8.00 -11.30 0.55
C GLU A 197 9.17 -11.25 -0.41
N THR A 198 9.29 -10.21 -1.23
CA THR A 198 10.36 -10.14 -2.25
C THR A 198 10.91 -8.72 -2.40
N PRO A 199 12.23 -8.57 -2.67
CA PRO A 199 12.73 -7.30 -3.19
C PRO A 199 12.13 -7.02 -4.56
N ALA A 200 12.08 -5.74 -4.95
CA ALA A 200 11.56 -5.32 -6.24
C ALA A 200 12.24 -4.06 -6.79
N LEU A 201 11.94 -3.75 -8.05
CA LEU A 201 12.15 -2.46 -8.68
C LEU A 201 10.77 -1.93 -9.11
N VAL A 202 10.31 -0.87 -8.45
CA VAL A 202 9.00 -0.27 -8.68
C VAL A 202 9.15 0.98 -9.52
N ARG A 203 8.45 1.06 -10.65
CA ARG A 203 8.44 2.23 -11.52
C ARG A 203 7.18 3.05 -11.28
N LEU A 204 7.34 4.33 -10.94
CA LEU A 204 6.26 5.22 -10.57
C LEU A 204 6.31 6.52 -11.36
N LYS A 205 5.14 7.11 -11.63
CA LYS A 205 5.02 8.50 -12.07
C LYS A 205 4.36 9.33 -10.98
N LEU A 206 5.01 10.43 -10.59
CA LEU A 206 4.54 11.27 -9.50
C LEU A 206 3.87 12.54 -10.03
N GLY A 207 2.76 12.95 -9.44
CA GLY A 207 2.00 14.13 -9.84
C GLY A 207 1.38 14.85 -8.64
N LEU A 208 0.66 15.94 -8.90
CA LEU A 208 -0.02 16.71 -7.85
C LEU A 208 -1.42 17.12 -8.26
N VAL A 209 -2.34 17.11 -7.28
CA VAL A 209 -3.58 17.87 -7.33
C VAL A 209 -3.45 19.03 -6.35
N LYS A 210 -3.47 20.25 -6.87
CA LYS A 210 -3.29 21.46 -6.05
C LYS A 210 -4.60 21.84 -5.37
N ALA A 211 -4.58 21.93 -4.04
CA ALA A 211 -5.67 22.40 -3.20
C ALA A 211 -7.09 22.01 -3.71
N PRO A 212 -7.41 20.70 -3.82
CA PRO A 212 -8.74 20.29 -4.24
C PRO A 212 -9.80 20.68 -3.20
N ASP A 213 -11.04 20.85 -3.66
CA ASP A 213 -12.18 21.19 -2.79
C ASP A 213 -12.41 20.11 -1.72
N TYR A 214 -12.29 18.84 -2.11
CA TYR A 214 -12.32 17.70 -1.21
C TYR A 214 -10.96 17.02 -1.10
N LYS A 215 -10.58 16.77 0.15
CA LYS A 215 -9.29 16.23 0.56
C LYS A 215 -9.57 14.99 1.40
N PRO A 216 -9.45 13.78 0.85
CA PRO A 216 -9.62 12.58 1.65
C PRO A 216 -8.53 12.56 2.73
N LEU A 217 -8.91 12.21 3.96
CA LEU A 217 -7.94 12.08 5.05
C LEU A 217 -7.01 10.89 4.79
N ARG A 218 -7.56 9.79 4.29
CA ARG A 218 -6.84 8.54 4.01
C ARG A 218 -6.49 8.40 2.53
N PRO A 219 -5.57 7.49 2.19
CA PRO A 219 -5.25 7.21 0.79
C PRO A 219 -6.49 6.69 0.04
N VAL A 220 -6.65 7.17 -1.19
CA VAL A 220 -7.64 6.63 -2.14
C VAL A 220 -6.90 5.98 -3.28
N VAL A 221 -7.31 4.77 -3.65
CA VAL A 221 -6.78 4.04 -4.81
C VAL A 221 -7.78 4.15 -5.95
N GLU A 222 -7.31 4.50 -7.14
CA GLU A 222 -8.10 4.56 -8.37
C GLU A 222 -7.55 3.55 -9.37
N LEU A 223 -8.42 2.63 -9.79
CA LEU A 223 -8.17 1.70 -10.88
C LEU A 223 -8.88 2.16 -12.16
N LYS A 224 -8.75 1.40 -13.23
CA LYS A 224 -9.38 1.73 -14.51
C LYS A 224 -10.90 1.84 -14.41
N ASP A 225 -11.54 0.94 -13.66
CA ASP A 225 -12.99 0.72 -13.64
C ASP A 225 -13.66 1.08 -12.30
N ARG A 226 -12.88 1.24 -11.23
CA ARG A 226 -13.36 1.51 -9.87
C ARG A 226 -12.41 2.38 -9.09
N PHE A 227 -12.90 2.95 -7.99
CA PHE A 227 -12.12 3.63 -6.98
C PHE A 227 -12.36 2.99 -5.61
N ILE A 228 -11.38 3.11 -4.74
CA ILE A 228 -11.28 2.36 -3.50
C ILE A 228 -10.89 3.29 -2.36
N THR A 229 -11.66 3.26 -1.28
CA THR A 229 -11.28 3.84 0.01
C THR A 229 -10.74 2.75 0.93
N ILE A 230 -9.79 3.11 1.79
CA ILE A 230 -9.12 2.19 2.71
C ILE A 230 -9.29 2.72 4.13
N GLY A 231 -9.80 1.86 5.00
CA GLY A 231 -9.99 2.13 6.41
C GLY A 231 -9.18 1.16 7.27
N HIS A 232 -8.86 1.60 8.48
CA HIS A 232 -8.11 0.83 9.46
C HIS A 232 -8.67 1.01 10.87
N GLY A 233 -8.42 0.03 11.72
CA GLY A 233 -8.83 0.08 13.11
C GLY A 233 -8.36 -1.14 13.91
N PRO A 234 -8.59 -1.16 15.23
CA PRO A 234 -8.23 -2.31 16.07
C PRO A 234 -9.05 -3.56 15.74
N SER A 235 -10.19 -3.41 15.05
CA SER A 235 -11.06 -4.48 14.57
C SER A 235 -11.39 -4.32 13.09
N LEU A 236 -11.80 -5.42 12.44
CA LEU A 236 -12.29 -5.37 11.06
C LEU A 236 -13.58 -4.56 10.92
N ASP A 237 -14.46 -4.60 11.92
CA ASP A 237 -15.69 -3.81 11.92
C ASP A 237 -15.40 -2.31 11.91
N GLU A 238 -14.45 -1.84 12.72
CA GLU A 238 -14.04 -0.44 12.74
C GLU A 238 -13.33 -0.02 11.44
N ALA A 239 -12.43 -0.87 10.92
CA ALA A 239 -11.77 -0.63 9.65
C ALA A 239 -12.79 -0.55 8.48
N ALA A 240 -13.79 -1.44 8.48
CA ALA A 240 -14.85 -1.47 7.50
C ALA A 240 -15.74 -0.22 7.57
N GLN A 241 -16.18 0.17 8.77
CA GLN A 241 -16.99 1.36 8.96
C GLN A 241 -16.25 2.61 8.47
N GLN A 242 -14.97 2.74 8.81
CA GLN A 242 -14.16 3.87 8.37
C GLN A 242 -14.01 3.92 6.84
N ALA A 243 -13.79 2.77 6.18
CA ALA A 243 -13.73 2.71 4.73
C ALA A 243 -15.07 3.07 4.06
N LEU A 244 -16.20 2.66 4.66
CA LEU A 244 -17.55 2.99 4.19
C LEU A 244 -17.87 4.49 4.34
N ASP A 245 -17.54 5.08 5.48
CA ASP A 245 -17.73 6.51 5.74
C ASP A 245 -16.94 7.35 4.73
N ASP A 246 -15.65 7.03 4.54
CA ASP A 246 -14.80 7.69 3.55
C ASP A 246 -15.37 7.53 2.11
N MET A 247 -15.96 6.37 1.79
CA MET A 247 -16.56 6.12 0.47
C MET A 247 -17.82 6.96 0.25
N ILE A 248 -18.71 7.02 1.23
CA ILE A 248 -19.94 7.82 1.15
C ILE A 248 -19.58 9.29 0.99
N ASP A 249 -18.66 9.81 1.81
CA ASP A 249 -18.19 11.19 1.73
C ASP A 249 -17.62 11.52 0.35
N LEU A 250 -16.81 10.61 -0.21
CA LEU A 250 -16.24 10.77 -1.55
C LEU A 250 -17.33 10.77 -2.63
N VAL A 251 -18.28 9.83 -2.59
CA VAL A 251 -19.37 9.74 -3.57
C VAL A 251 -20.25 10.98 -3.51
N VAL A 252 -20.70 11.39 -2.32
CA VAL A 252 -21.51 12.60 -2.12
C VAL A 252 -20.76 13.82 -2.64
N ASN A 253 -19.48 13.96 -2.32
CA ASN A 253 -18.68 15.08 -2.80
C ASN A 253 -18.56 15.12 -4.33
N LYS A 254 -18.37 13.97 -4.99
CA LYS A 254 -18.14 13.91 -6.44
C LYS A 254 -19.41 14.02 -7.28
N THR A 255 -20.54 13.61 -6.72
CA THR A 255 -21.81 13.48 -7.48
C THR A 255 -22.86 14.49 -7.04
N GLY A 256 -22.78 15.01 -5.81
CA GLY A 256 -23.83 15.81 -5.21
C GLY A 256 -25.08 15.01 -4.80
N MET A 257 -25.02 13.67 -4.81
CA MET A 257 -26.11 12.82 -4.35
C MET A 257 -26.45 13.11 -2.88
N GLU A 258 -27.73 12.92 -2.54
CA GLU A 258 -28.16 12.91 -1.16
C GLU A 258 -27.57 11.68 -0.45
N ILE A 259 -27.27 11.82 0.85
CA ILE A 259 -26.49 10.80 1.59
C ILE A 259 -27.21 9.45 1.68
N ALA A 260 -28.53 9.42 1.88
CA ALA A 260 -29.27 8.17 1.92
C ALA A 260 -29.33 7.49 0.54
N GLU A 261 -29.48 8.25 -0.55
CA GLU A 261 -29.37 7.70 -1.91
C GLU A 261 -27.97 7.14 -2.20
N ALA A 262 -26.92 7.87 -1.83
CA ALA A 262 -25.53 7.42 -1.97
C ALA A 262 -25.28 6.14 -1.16
N ALA A 263 -25.82 6.04 0.05
CA ALA A 263 -25.71 4.84 0.88
C ALA A 263 -26.47 3.63 0.29
N MET A 264 -27.68 3.84 -0.23
CA MET A 264 -28.42 2.78 -0.92
C MET A 264 -27.67 2.30 -2.16
N LEU A 265 -27.10 3.22 -2.94
CA LEU A 265 -26.30 2.90 -4.11
C LEU A 265 -25.04 2.12 -3.71
N LEU A 266 -24.32 2.57 -2.69
CA LEU A 266 -23.14 1.89 -2.18
C LEU A 266 -23.47 0.45 -1.74
N SER A 267 -24.60 0.25 -1.07
CA SER A 267 -25.04 -1.10 -0.70
C SER A 267 -25.42 -1.98 -1.91
N ALA A 268 -25.83 -1.39 -3.03
CA ALA A 268 -26.28 -2.12 -4.20
C ALA A 268 -25.13 -2.52 -5.13
N VAL A 269 -24.08 -1.70 -5.25
CA VAL A 269 -23.00 -1.89 -6.24
C VAL A 269 -21.58 -1.77 -5.68
N GLY A 270 -21.42 -1.37 -4.42
CA GLY A 270 -20.13 -1.32 -3.75
C GLY A 270 -19.78 -2.65 -3.10
N ASP A 271 -18.49 -2.96 -3.06
CA ASP A 271 -17.97 -4.15 -2.40
C ASP A 271 -17.12 -3.76 -1.18
N LEU A 272 -17.52 -4.19 0.02
CA LEU A 272 -16.65 -4.17 1.19
C LEU A 272 -15.76 -5.42 1.21
N LYS A 273 -14.44 -5.24 1.31
CA LYS A 273 -13.44 -6.31 1.29
C LYS A 273 -12.38 -6.13 2.38
N VAL A 274 -11.74 -7.23 2.76
CA VAL A 274 -10.62 -7.25 3.71
C VAL A 274 -9.30 -7.06 2.95
N CYS A 275 -8.38 -6.27 3.51
CA CYS A 275 -7.00 -6.17 3.02
C CYS A 275 -6.09 -7.13 3.79
N GLN A 276 -5.88 -6.88 5.09
CA GLN A 276 -5.14 -7.77 6.00
C GLN A 276 -5.83 -7.88 7.37
N ILE A 277 -5.51 -8.94 8.12
CA ILE A 277 -5.99 -9.16 9.49
C ILE A 277 -4.88 -9.41 10.52
N VAL A 278 -3.62 -9.20 10.16
CA VAL A 278 -2.47 -9.72 10.92
C VAL A 278 -1.62 -8.64 11.57
N ASP A 279 -1.71 -7.40 11.10
CA ASP A 279 -1.00 -6.25 11.67
C ASP A 279 -1.60 -5.78 13.00
N PRO A 280 -0.91 -4.85 13.71
CA PRO A 280 -1.44 -4.21 14.91
C PRO A 280 -2.84 -3.60 14.73
N GLN A 281 -3.12 -3.07 13.54
CA GLN A 281 -4.45 -2.62 13.11
C GLN A 281 -4.91 -3.44 11.92
N LYS A 282 -6.20 -3.74 11.83
CA LYS A 282 -6.82 -4.43 10.70
C LYS A 282 -7.14 -3.42 9.60
N THR A 283 -7.11 -3.89 8.35
CA THR A 283 -7.34 -3.03 7.19
C THR A 283 -8.45 -3.60 6.33
N ALA A 284 -9.41 -2.75 5.98
CA ALA A 284 -10.50 -3.06 5.07
C ALA A 284 -10.57 -2.00 3.96
N ARG A 285 -11.25 -2.34 2.88
CA ARG A 285 -11.45 -1.44 1.74
C ARG A 285 -12.87 -1.53 1.20
N VAL A 286 -13.34 -0.44 0.63
CA VAL A 286 -14.59 -0.40 -0.11
C VAL A 286 -14.29 -0.08 -1.56
N GLU A 287 -14.77 -0.89 -2.49
CA GLU A 287 -14.57 -0.72 -3.92
C GLU A 287 -15.87 -0.22 -4.57
N MET A 288 -15.81 0.90 -5.29
CA MET A 288 -16.97 1.52 -5.95
C MET A 288 -16.75 1.68 -7.45
N PRO A 289 -17.67 1.21 -8.32
CA PRO A 289 -17.56 1.36 -9.76
C PRO A 289 -17.52 2.83 -10.19
N LYS A 290 -16.63 3.17 -11.14
CA LYS A 290 -16.49 4.55 -11.64
C LYS A 290 -17.72 5.09 -12.36
N ILE A 291 -18.57 4.22 -12.91
CA ILE A 291 -19.80 4.65 -13.59
C ILE A 291 -20.73 5.47 -12.68
N VAL A 292 -20.58 5.37 -11.37
CA VAL A 292 -21.27 6.20 -10.36
C VAL A 292 -20.97 7.70 -10.55
N LEU A 293 -19.82 8.03 -11.13
CA LEU A 293 -19.42 9.40 -11.49
C LEU A 293 -20.08 9.87 -12.81
N GLY A 294 -20.94 9.07 -13.43
CA GLY A 294 -21.58 9.33 -14.73
C GLY A 294 -20.74 8.93 -15.95
N ASP A 295 -19.46 8.59 -15.76
CA ASP A 295 -18.55 8.14 -16.81
C ASP A 295 -17.55 7.11 -16.24
N SER A 296 -17.47 5.94 -16.88
CA SER A 296 -16.55 4.87 -16.48
C SER A 296 -15.07 5.23 -16.67
N ASN A 297 -14.76 6.26 -17.45
CA ASN A 297 -13.40 6.78 -17.65
C ASN A 297 -13.09 8.03 -16.82
N ALA A 298 -14.04 8.49 -15.99
CA ALA A 298 -13.79 9.64 -15.12
C ALA A 298 -12.64 9.34 -14.14
N SER A 299 -11.80 10.34 -13.90
CA SER A 299 -10.82 10.31 -12.82
C SER A 299 -11.32 11.15 -11.65
N LEU A 300 -11.00 10.73 -10.42
CA LEU A 300 -11.48 11.41 -9.22
C LEU A 300 -10.96 12.85 -9.14
N TRP A 301 -9.72 13.08 -9.57
CA TRP A 301 -9.13 14.42 -9.62
C TRP A 301 -8.29 14.61 -10.88
N LYS A 302 -8.27 15.84 -11.40
CA LYS A 302 -7.39 16.25 -12.50
C LYS A 302 -5.97 16.48 -11.97
N ALA A 303 -5.12 15.47 -12.10
CA ALA A 303 -3.72 15.54 -11.72
C ALA A 303 -2.91 16.41 -12.69
N LYS A 304 -1.97 17.18 -12.15
CA LYS A 304 -0.89 17.82 -12.91
C LYS A 304 0.32 16.89 -12.89
N PHE A 305 0.65 16.39 -14.07
CA PHE A 305 1.92 15.78 -14.41
C PHE A 305 2.70 16.79 -15.23
#